data_AF-D6TSN0-F1
#
_entry.id   AF-D6TSN0-F1
#
_cell.length_a   1.000
_cell.length_b   1.000
_cell.length_c   1.000
_cell.angle_alpha   90.00
_cell.angle_beta   90.00
_cell.angle_gamma   90.00
#
_symmetry.space_group_name_H-M   'P 1'
#
loop_
_entity.id
_entity.type
_entity.pdbx_description
1 polymer ?
#
loop_
_entity_poly.entity_id
_entity_poly.type
_entity_poly.pdbx_seq_one_letter_code
_entity_poly.pdbx_strand_id
1 'polypeptide(L)'
;MSHFTETEIAYMQEQKLGRLATVDAKGNPHVVPVGFRYNSELDTIDVGGYNMGKSKKFRDAGRHGRAAFVIDDVLLPSQPRGIEIRGRSEAIQQGGKEILQNENVDAEFIRITPTHIISWGIDTHPYHPSSRKISS
;
A
#
# COMPACT_ATOMS: atom_id res chain seq x y z
N MET A 1 9.09 -2.45 17.41
CA MET A 1 9.99 -2.14 16.28
C MET A 1 9.17 -2.22 15.02
N SER A 2 9.39 -1.34 14.04
CA SER A 2 8.66 -1.37 12.76
C SER A 2 8.99 -2.64 11.96
N HIS A 3 8.04 -3.09 11.14
CA HIS A 3 8.17 -4.15 10.15
C HIS A 3 8.99 -3.72 8.93
N PHE A 4 9.09 -2.42 8.68
CA PHE A 4 9.87 -1.83 7.59
C PHE A 4 11.26 -1.40 8.06
N THR A 5 12.23 -1.41 7.15
CA THR A 5 13.54 -0.78 7.39
C THR A 5 13.43 0.73 7.30
N GLU A 6 14.40 1.45 7.87
CA GLU A 6 14.45 2.92 7.77
C GLU A 6 14.50 3.39 6.30
N THR A 7 15.28 2.72 5.45
CA THR A 7 15.36 3.04 4.01
C THR A 7 14.05 2.76 3.27
N GLU A 8 13.34 1.68 3.60
CA GLU A 8 12.02 1.40 3.03
C GLU A 8 11.00 2.46 3.44
N ILE A 9 11.01 2.89 4.70
CA ILE A 9 10.14 3.97 5.18
C ILE A 9 10.46 5.27 4.43
N ALA A 10 11.73 5.65 4.33
CA ALA A 10 12.16 6.83 3.59
C ALA A 10 11.71 6.76 2.13
N TYR A 11 11.92 5.61 1.47
CA TYR A 11 11.45 5.38 0.12
C TYR A 11 9.94 5.57 -0.01
N MET A 12 9.13 4.95 0.85
CA MET A 12 7.67 5.08 0.78
C MET A 12 7.20 6.53 0.98
N GLN A 13 7.89 7.31 1.80
CA GLN A 13 7.55 8.72 2.06
C GLN A 13 7.86 9.66 0.89
N GLU A 14 8.80 9.30 0.01
CA GLU A 14 9.11 10.04 -1.22
C GLU A 14 8.05 9.83 -2.32
N GLN A 15 7.26 8.76 -2.22
CA GLN A 15 6.38 8.30 -3.29
C GLN A 15 4.95 8.83 -3.09
N LYS A 16 4.31 9.22 -4.20
CA LYS A 16 2.94 9.77 -4.20
C LYS A 16 1.87 8.77 -4.63
N LEU A 17 2.28 7.72 -5.33
CA LEU A 17 1.40 6.73 -5.95
C LEU A 17 1.91 5.33 -5.68
N GLY A 18 0.97 4.40 -5.50
CA GLY A 18 1.23 2.98 -5.56
C GLY A 18 0.12 2.26 -6.31
N ARG A 19 0.27 0.95 -6.48
CA ARG A 19 -0.62 0.07 -7.22
C ARG A 19 -1.29 -0.87 -6.23
N LEU A 20 -2.60 -0.71 -6.06
CA LEU A 20 -3.41 -1.53 -5.18
C LEU A 20 -4.05 -2.66 -5.97
N ALA A 21 -3.85 -3.89 -5.51
CA ALA A 21 -4.57 -5.07 -5.96
C ALA A 21 -5.56 -5.53 -4.88
N THR A 22 -6.83 -5.64 -5.26
CA THR A 22 -7.90 -6.28 -4.48
C THR A 22 -8.53 -7.41 -5.28
N VAL A 23 -9.36 -8.22 -4.62
CA VAL A 23 -10.07 -9.34 -5.23
C VAL A 23 -11.54 -9.25 -4.92
N ASP A 24 -12.37 -9.51 -5.92
CA ASP A 24 -13.82 -9.45 -5.75
C ASP A 24 -14.39 -10.74 -5.15
N ALA A 25 -15.71 -10.74 -4.96
CA ALA A 25 -16.50 -11.87 -4.47
C ALA A 25 -16.31 -13.19 -5.22
N LYS A 26 -15.99 -13.10 -6.52
CA LYS A 26 -15.83 -14.23 -7.43
C LYS A 26 -14.35 -14.60 -7.61
N GLY A 27 -13.45 -13.90 -6.91
CA GLY A 27 -12.01 -14.08 -7.02
C GLY A 27 -11.37 -13.35 -8.21
N ASN A 28 -12.09 -12.46 -8.91
CA ASN A 28 -11.47 -11.70 -10.00
C ASN A 28 -10.51 -10.65 -9.42
N PRO A 29 -9.27 -10.56 -9.94
CA PRO A 29 -8.33 -9.54 -9.52
C PRO A 29 -8.74 -8.18 -10.07
N HIS A 30 -8.44 -7.14 -9.31
CA HIS A 30 -8.62 -5.75 -9.70
C HIS A 30 -7.39 -4.95 -9.26
N VAL A 31 -6.74 -4.27 -10.21
CA VAL A 31 -5.53 -3.47 -9.96
C VAL A 31 -5.74 -2.03 -10.41
N VAL A 32 -5.40 -1.08 -9.53
CA VAL A 32 -5.56 0.35 -9.81
C VAL A 32 -4.47 1.19 -9.14
N PRO A 33 -4.00 2.27 -9.78
CA PRO A 33 -3.13 3.24 -9.11
C PRO A 33 -3.93 4.02 -8.06
N VAL A 34 -3.31 4.29 -6.92
CA VAL A 34 -3.93 5.00 -5.79
C VAL A 34 -2.91 5.90 -5.08
N GLY A 35 -3.41 6.98 -4.46
CA GLY A 35 -2.65 7.73 -3.47
C GLY A 35 -2.62 6.98 -2.14
N PHE A 36 -1.53 7.13 -1.39
CA PHE A 36 -1.35 6.44 -0.12
C PHE A 36 -0.48 7.25 0.83
N ARG A 37 -0.42 6.80 2.08
CA ARG A 37 0.55 7.24 3.07
C ARG A 37 0.97 6.06 3.95
N TYR A 38 2.24 6.04 4.34
CA TYR A 38 2.70 5.17 5.42
C TYR A 38 2.30 5.76 6.78
N ASN A 39 1.59 4.98 7.58
CA ASN A 39 1.15 5.32 8.93
C ASN A 39 2.12 4.70 9.94
N SER A 40 2.99 5.54 10.52
CA SER A 40 4.03 5.10 11.47
C SER A 40 3.50 4.70 12.84
N GLU A 41 2.32 5.15 13.24
CA GLU A 41 1.73 4.81 14.53
C GLU A 41 1.23 3.37 14.56
N LEU A 42 0.69 2.91 13.43
CA LEU A 42 0.11 1.58 13.26
C LEU A 42 0.96 0.65 12.40
N ASP A 43 2.05 1.17 11.84
CA ASP A 43 2.95 0.44 10.94
C ASP A 43 2.20 -0.14 9.71
N THR A 44 1.31 0.67 9.13
CA THR A 44 0.39 0.27 8.05
C THR A 44 0.48 1.17 6.82
N ILE A 45 -0.10 0.72 5.72
CA ILE A 45 -0.32 1.54 4.53
C ILE A 45 -1.79 1.98 4.50
N ASP A 46 -2.01 3.28 4.50
CA ASP A 46 -3.33 3.88 4.41
C ASP A 46 -3.55 4.46 3.00
N VAL A 47 -4.56 3.93 2.31
CA VAL A 47 -4.90 4.27 0.93
C VAL A 47 -6.16 5.14 0.92
N GLY A 48 -5.98 6.42 0.59
CA GLY A 48 -7.05 7.41 0.47
C GLY A 48 -7.39 7.77 -0.98
N GLY A 49 -8.37 8.64 -1.17
CA GLY A 49 -8.66 9.23 -2.49
C GLY A 49 -10.12 9.64 -2.68
N TYR A 50 -10.44 10.01 -3.91
CA TYR A 50 -11.77 10.48 -4.31
C TYR A 50 -12.77 9.34 -4.48
N ASN A 51 -14.04 9.58 -4.12
CA ASN A 51 -15.14 8.63 -4.27
C ASN A 51 -14.81 7.27 -3.64
N MET A 52 -14.05 7.25 -2.53
CA MET A 52 -13.51 6.05 -1.92
C MET A 52 -14.63 5.11 -1.47
N GLY A 53 -15.59 5.58 -0.68
CA GLY A 53 -16.69 4.76 -0.16
C GLY A 53 -17.54 4.10 -1.26
N LYS A 54 -17.62 4.74 -2.44
CA LYS A 54 -18.36 4.23 -3.62
C LYS A 54 -17.49 3.37 -4.55
N SER A 55 -16.20 3.24 -4.29
CA SER A 55 -15.26 2.59 -5.21
C SER A 55 -15.28 1.06 -5.10
N LYS A 56 -14.94 0.38 -6.20
CA LYS A 56 -14.80 -1.08 -6.24
C LYS A 56 -13.72 -1.58 -5.26
N LYS A 57 -12.54 -0.94 -5.29
CA LYS A 57 -11.41 -1.27 -4.41
C LYS A 57 -11.78 -1.24 -2.91
N PHE A 58 -12.59 -0.28 -2.48
CA PHE A 58 -13.03 -0.16 -1.09
C PHE A 58 -13.97 -1.30 -0.68
N ARG A 59 -14.98 -1.59 -1.51
CA ARG A 59 -15.89 -2.72 -1.28
C ARG A 59 -15.15 -4.06 -1.28
N ASP A 60 -14.25 -4.27 -2.22
CA ASP A 60 -13.49 -5.51 -2.35
C ASP A 60 -12.54 -5.69 -1.15
N ALA A 61 -11.83 -4.63 -0.74
CA ALA A 61 -10.94 -4.64 0.42
C ALA A 61 -11.67 -5.00 1.72
N GLY A 62 -12.83 -4.37 1.98
CA GLY A 62 -13.63 -4.66 3.17
C GLY A 62 -14.27 -6.06 3.16
N ARG A 63 -14.64 -6.56 1.98
CA ARG A 63 -15.29 -7.88 1.85
C ARG A 63 -14.31 -9.04 1.94
N HIS A 64 -13.20 -8.99 1.20
CA HIS A 64 -12.26 -10.10 1.13
C HIS A 64 -11.20 -10.01 2.24
N GLY A 65 -10.94 -8.81 2.77
CA GLY A 65 -10.01 -8.61 3.88
C GLY A 65 -8.54 -8.84 3.53
N ARG A 66 -8.20 -8.90 2.24
CA ARG A 66 -6.82 -9.06 1.74
C ARG A 66 -6.55 -8.12 0.58
N ALA A 67 -5.35 -7.56 0.57
CA ALA A 67 -4.84 -6.74 -0.52
C ALA A 67 -3.34 -6.99 -0.74
N ALA A 68 -2.88 -6.69 -1.95
CA ALA A 68 -1.47 -6.50 -2.25
C ALA A 68 -1.26 -5.06 -2.74
N PHE A 69 -0.15 -4.46 -2.38
CA PHE A 69 0.18 -3.08 -2.70
C PHE A 69 1.62 -2.98 -3.16
N VAL A 70 1.87 -2.26 -4.25
CA VAL A 70 3.21 -2.05 -4.80
C VAL A 70 3.51 -0.56 -4.89
N ILE A 71 4.70 -0.17 -4.45
CA ILE A 71 5.27 1.14 -4.71
C ILE A 71 6.56 0.89 -5.50
N ASP A 72 6.67 1.46 -6.70
CA ASP A 72 7.78 1.20 -7.61
C ASP A 72 8.08 2.41 -8.49
N ASP A 73 9.36 2.56 -8.80
CA ASP A 73 9.91 3.49 -9.77
C ASP A 73 11.16 2.89 -10.45
N VAL A 74 11.65 3.57 -11.49
CA VAL A 74 12.88 3.18 -12.19
C VAL A 74 13.82 4.37 -12.19
N LEU A 75 14.97 4.21 -11.54
CA LEU A 75 16.06 5.18 -11.62
C LEU A 75 16.83 5.00 -12.94
N LEU A 76 17.25 6.11 -13.54
CA LEU A 76 18.09 6.09 -14.74
C LEU A 76 19.50 5.55 -14.40
N PRO A 77 20.15 4.78 -15.29
CA PRO A 77 19.68 4.40 -16.62
C PRO A 77 18.66 3.25 -16.64
N SER A 78 18.77 2.25 -15.76
CA SER A 78 17.86 1.09 -15.66
C SER A 78 17.96 0.39 -14.30
N GLN A 79 17.65 1.11 -13.22
CA GLN A 79 17.68 0.56 -11.86
C GLN A 79 16.26 0.54 -11.29
N PRO A 80 15.48 -0.53 -11.55
CA PRO A 80 14.16 -0.67 -10.95
C PRO A 80 14.30 -0.89 -9.46
N ARG A 81 13.45 -0.22 -8.68
CA ARG A 81 13.35 -0.43 -7.23
C ARG A 81 11.90 -0.36 -6.81
N GLY A 82 11.59 -0.96 -5.67
CA GLY A 82 10.24 -0.97 -5.16
C GLY A 82 10.04 -1.88 -3.97
N ILE A 83 8.83 -1.78 -3.42
CA ILE A 83 8.36 -2.57 -2.30
C ILE A 83 6.96 -3.10 -2.61
N GLU A 84 6.79 -4.41 -2.47
CA GLU A 84 5.51 -5.11 -2.46
C GLU A 84 5.11 -5.43 -1.03
N ILE A 85 3.88 -5.09 -0.68
CA ILE A 85 3.28 -5.30 0.63
C ILE A 85 2.02 -6.13 0.43
N ARG A 86 1.99 -7.33 1.00
CA ARG A 86 0.78 -8.14 1.10
C ARG A 86 0.28 -8.04 2.53
N GLY A 87 -1.03 -7.94 2.69
CA GLY A 87 -1.57 -7.67 4.01
C GLY A 87 -3.05 -7.98 4.17
N ARG A 88 -3.48 -7.85 5.43
CA ARG A 88 -4.91 -7.76 5.76
C ARG A 88 -5.39 -6.37 5.35
N SER A 89 -6.56 -6.29 4.73
CA SER A 89 -7.14 -5.01 4.32
C SER A 89 -8.43 -4.72 5.08
N GLU A 90 -8.61 -3.47 5.48
CA GLU A 90 -9.81 -3.01 6.18
C GLU A 90 -10.38 -1.77 5.48
N ALA A 91 -11.70 -1.71 5.38
CA ALA A 91 -12.42 -0.56 4.83
C ALA A 91 -12.85 0.37 5.98
N ILE A 92 -12.08 1.44 6.21
CA ILE A 92 -12.29 2.38 7.30
C ILE A 92 -13.19 3.53 6.84
N GLN A 93 -14.13 3.94 7.69
CA GLN A 93 -15.21 4.88 7.31
C GLN A 93 -14.86 6.36 7.52
N GLN A 94 -13.85 6.67 8.35
CA GLN A 94 -13.52 8.04 8.76
C GLN A 94 -12.00 8.19 8.89
N GLY A 95 -11.46 9.40 8.68
CA GLY A 95 -10.02 9.72 8.80
C GLY A 95 -9.27 9.84 7.47
N GLY A 96 -9.91 9.53 6.33
CA GLY A 96 -9.34 9.57 4.98
C GLY A 96 -8.74 10.94 4.58
N LYS A 97 -9.33 12.03 5.06
CA LYS A 97 -8.88 13.40 4.77
C LYS A 97 -7.49 13.71 5.30
N GLU A 98 -7.16 13.19 6.48
CA GLU A 98 -5.88 13.42 7.15
C GLU A 98 -4.74 12.63 6.48
N ILE A 99 -5.06 11.48 5.87
CA ILE A 99 -4.09 10.59 5.22
C ILE A 99 -3.39 11.29 4.06
N LEU A 100 -4.16 11.88 3.13
CA LEU A 100 -3.60 12.55 1.95
C LEU A 100 -3.45 14.07 2.12
N GLN A 101 -3.78 14.62 3.30
CA GLN A 101 -3.75 16.06 3.61
C GLN A 101 -4.44 16.89 2.52
N ASN A 102 -5.60 16.43 2.07
CA ASN A 102 -6.34 17.04 0.96
C ASN A 102 -7.83 16.99 1.27
N GLU A 103 -8.45 18.16 1.46
CA GLU A 103 -9.86 18.28 1.82
C GLU A 103 -10.84 17.72 0.78
N ASN A 104 -10.39 17.54 -0.45
CA ASN A 104 -11.23 17.03 -1.53
C ASN A 104 -11.31 15.50 -1.57
N VAL A 105 -10.55 14.78 -0.73
CA VAL A 105 -10.63 13.31 -0.64
C VAL A 105 -11.71 12.89 0.35
N ASP A 106 -12.21 11.68 0.17
CA ASP A 106 -13.28 11.13 0.99
C ASP A 106 -12.78 10.81 2.42
N ALA A 107 -13.71 10.71 3.39
CA ALA A 107 -13.38 10.33 4.76
C ALA A 107 -13.07 8.84 4.89
N GLU A 108 -13.54 8.03 3.94
CA GLU A 108 -13.27 6.61 3.84
C GLU A 108 -11.88 6.33 3.26
N PHE A 109 -11.22 5.29 3.75
CA PHE A 109 -9.93 4.84 3.25
C PHE A 109 -9.74 3.34 3.47
N ILE A 110 -8.75 2.75 2.78
CA ILE A 110 -8.38 1.35 2.96
C ILE A 110 -7.10 1.30 3.79
N ARG A 111 -7.11 0.58 4.91
CA ARG A 111 -5.91 0.26 5.68
C ARG A 111 -5.36 -1.09 5.27
N ILE A 112 -4.04 -1.20 5.12
CA ILE A 112 -3.35 -2.45 4.84
C ILE A 112 -2.35 -2.71 5.96
N THR A 113 -2.62 -3.74 6.77
CA THR A 113 -1.67 -4.24 7.78
C THR A 113 -0.75 -5.27 7.13
N PRO A 114 0.56 -5.03 7.06
CA PRO A 114 1.50 -5.93 6.41
C PRO A 114 1.52 -7.32 7.04
N THR A 115 1.54 -8.36 6.22
CA THR A 115 1.81 -9.75 6.61
C THR A 115 3.01 -10.33 5.85
N HIS A 116 3.35 -9.75 4.70
CA HIS A 116 4.51 -10.11 3.92
C HIS A 116 5.04 -8.88 3.17
N ILE A 117 6.35 -8.67 3.21
CA ILE A 117 7.04 -7.56 2.57
C ILE A 117 8.10 -8.12 1.64
N ILE A 118 8.12 -7.66 0.39
CA ILE A 118 9.19 -7.93 -0.58
C ILE A 118 9.75 -6.59 -1.04
N SER A 119 11.06 -6.44 -1.03
CA SER A 119 11.74 -5.19 -1.40
C SER A 119 12.91 -5.48 -2.33
N TRP A 120 13.08 -4.68 -3.37
CA TRP A 120 14.16 -4.81 -4.35
C TRP A 120 14.69 -3.43 -4.74
N GLY A 121 16.00 -3.34 -4.99
CA GLY A 121 16.63 -2.06 -5.34
C GLY A 121 16.59 -1.01 -4.22
N ILE A 122 16.14 -1.41 -3.02
CA ILE A 122 16.15 -0.66 -1.76
C ILE A 122 16.97 -1.51 -0.79
N ASP A 123 18.14 -0.99 -0.38
CA ASP A 123 19.17 -1.71 0.40
C ASP A 123 19.69 -3.03 -0.19
N THR A 124 19.18 -3.41 -1.36
CA THR A 124 19.40 -4.70 -2.02
C THR A 124 19.60 -4.49 -3.51
N HIS A 125 20.18 -5.48 -4.18
CA HIS A 125 20.32 -5.42 -5.63
C HIS A 125 18.93 -5.54 -6.31
N PRO A 126 18.66 -4.82 -7.42
CA PRO A 126 17.37 -4.86 -8.13
C PRO A 126 16.86 -6.26 -8.51
N TYR A 127 17.76 -7.22 -8.70
CA TYR A 127 17.44 -8.60 -9.09
C TYR A 127 17.61 -9.63 -7.95
N HIS A 128 17.87 -9.17 -6.72
CA HIS A 128 17.99 -10.02 -5.53
C HIS A 128 17.10 -9.45 -4.42
N PRO A 129 15.77 -9.66 -4.50
CA PRO A 129 14.84 -9.09 -3.54
C PRO A 129 15.02 -9.67 -2.14
N SER A 130 14.85 -8.83 -1.13
CA SER A 130 14.60 -9.27 0.25
C SER A 130 13.13 -9.63 0.39
N SER A 131 12.81 -10.79 0.99
CA SER A 131 11.44 -11.26 1.21
C SER A 131 11.27 -11.68 2.67
N ARG A 132 10.32 -11.03 3.36
CA ARG A 132 10.11 -11.16 4.81
C ARG A 132 8.65 -11.43 5.11
N LYS A 133 8.38 -12.49 5.88
CA LYS A 133 7.08 -12.73 6.52
C LYS A 133 7.02 -11.95 7.82
N ILE A 134 5.89 -11.30 8.06
CA ILE A 134 5.63 -10.59 9.31
C ILE A 134 4.75 -11.49 10.18
N SER A 135 5.29 -11.91 11.31
CA SER A 135 4.56 -12.70 12.31
C SER A 135 3.56 -11.78 13.01
N SER A 136 2.28 -12.11 12.89
CA SER A 136 1.19 -11.48 13.64
C SER A 136 1.15 -11.91 15.10
#